data_AF-A0A814IVZ4-F1
#
_entry.id   AF-A0A814IVZ4-F1
#
_cell.length_a   1.000
_cell.length_b   1.000
_cell.length_c   1.000
_cell.angle_alpha   90.00
_cell.angle_beta   90.00
_cell.angle_gamma   90.00
#
_symmetry.space_group_name_H-M   'P 1'
#
loop_
_entity.id
_entity.type
_entity.pdbx_description
1 polymer ?
#
loop_
_entity_poly.entity_id
_entity_poly.type
_entity_poly.pdbx_seq_one_letter_code
_entity_poly.pdbx_strand_id
1 'polypeptide(L)'
;YYNYIIQAYRTERWWLILQAILPSALRCAYLTVSIEDYIKLSLESLNPNINLPSDTKTTIQNNFENLILNNTAPKIDQSSSNLSTTDIEQKWSNLALDSNLNRIIVDADTLKKLLECKVYFTYDTIAIDCEISLDISIKSDFILPIQFSHLSVAFNVPEYDNVVSTTDKKEQLYFSPMEYKTLSFKFSPQNEHVHRVLEVVSISLIYGDETKRHIDFHWKGNQQQQLGLINIPLTPKWQLHTGHTLWENIPIRRKTNFITRTAAVTLTADHKLPVLLYEYYPIKIHILNCENGDIETAKLTCSCANTDETNPTQDDTFLSYTTDSSIEITRTCTIKTKPIPKDGQIEQDLYVRCHNNHERDISIRLYYERLNFHCMKELVVHLNVVDPFSIQFQTMGMMMEPLLSLRAQEPFILMIDTKCTSSIDITITNSLLKPSQSINSESAIESQIKNTQLKLDEVVTEGFCLRTQPIQAPIVSNLVVGEYSLYWKRSSHPNIPELCTTFSLADFNVEQQPIYIEANLPNLVAIQKPFQASYRIHNHTSSVHEYKVHLEQINLVMAISGATVTSVLVPPHSSSDVSYTLVPTLCGFVQLPRLKLSMIRPQQNDIDESIEKTLPTHIFVVPMAKSIEIPLTT
;
A
#
# COMPACT_ATOMS: atom_id res chain seq x y z
N TYR A 1 -37.79 8.71 52.25
CA TYR A 1 -38.51 9.71 51.43
C TYR A 1 -37.59 10.84 50.97
N TYR A 2 -37.03 11.64 51.87
CA TYR A 2 -36.13 12.76 51.51
C TYR A 2 -34.93 12.35 50.64
N ASN A 3 -34.26 11.23 50.92
CA ASN A 3 -33.11 10.75 50.11
C ASN A 3 -33.45 10.53 48.63
N TYR A 4 -34.64 10.01 48.31
CA TYR A 4 -35.07 9.77 46.92
C TYR A 4 -35.30 11.10 46.18
N ILE A 5 -35.93 12.06 46.85
CA ILE A 5 -36.23 13.38 46.30
C ILE A 5 -34.96 14.20 46.09
N ILE A 6 -34.04 14.17 47.06
CA ILE A 6 -32.76 14.87 46.96
C ILE A 6 -31.94 14.33 45.78
N GLN A 7 -31.94 13.02 45.55
CA GLN A 7 -31.28 12.41 44.40
C GLN A 7 -31.87 12.90 43.06
N ALA A 8 -33.20 12.97 42.93
CA ALA A 8 -33.88 13.46 41.73
C ALA A 8 -33.60 14.95 41.47
N TYR A 9 -33.70 15.79 42.50
CA TYR A 9 -33.43 17.23 42.38
C TYR A 9 -31.96 17.52 42.09
N ARG A 10 -31.04 16.69 42.59
CA ARG A 10 -29.62 16.78 42.23
C ARG A 10 -29.39 16.43 40.77
N THR A 11 -29.99 15.35 40.26
CA THR A 11 -29.87 14.98 38.83
C THR A 11 -30.41 16.06 37.90
N GLU A 12 -31.49 16.74 38.31
CA GLU A 12 -32.12 17.83 37.55
C GLU A 12 -31.54 19.22 37.85
N ARG A 13 -30.54 19.32 38.73
CA ARG A 13 -29.83 20.56 39.12
C ARG A 13 -30.73 21.63 39.77
N TRP A 14 -31.75 21.21 40.51
CA TRP A 14 -32.67 22.13 41.22
C TRP A 14 -32.11 22.56 42.59
N TRP A 15 -30.99 23.27 42.58
CA TRP A 15 -30.22 23.63 43.79
C TRP A 15 -31.00 24.44 44.83
N LEU A 16 -31.90 25.34 44.40
CA LEU A 16 -32.70 26.18 45.30
C LEU A 16 -33.70 25.35 46.12
N ILE A 17 -34.34 24.37 45.49
CA ILE A 17 -35.28 23.46 46.16
C ILE A 17 -34.52 22.55 47.12
N LEU A 18 -33.36 22.05 46.67
CA LEU A 18 -32.48 21.21 47.46
C LEU A 18 -31.97 21.97 48.70
N GLN A 19 -31.57 23.24 48.55
CA GLN A 19 -31.21 24.12 49.67
C GLN A 19 -32.33 24.28 50.71
N ALA A 20 -33.59 24.38 50.27
CA ALA A 20 -34.73 24.53 51.19
C ALA A 20 -35.05 23.24 51.97
N ILE A 21 -34.79 22.07 51.38
CA ILE A 21 -35.14 20.76 51.97
C ILE A 21 -34.02 20.20 52.84
N LEU A 22 -32.75 20.48 52.53
CA LEU A 22 -31.59 19.94 53.22
C LEU A 22 -31.58 20.15 54.75
N PRO A 23 -31.90 21.35 55.29
CA PRO A 23 -31.94 21.55 56.75
C PRO A 23 -32.97 20.65 57.43
N SER A 24 -34.15 20.49 56.83
CA SER A 24 -35.21 19.60 57.33
C SER A 24 -34.78 18.13 57.24
N ALA A 25 -34.12 17.74 56.14
CA ALA A 25 -33.62 16.38 55.96
C ALA A 25 -32.50 16.04 56.94
N LEU A 26 -31.54 16.95 57.16
CA LEU A 26 -30.48 16.81 58.16
C LEU A 26 -31.04 16.67 59.57
N ARG A 27 -32.05 17.48 59.90
CA ARG A 27 -32.75 17.40 61.18
C ARG A 27 -33.48 16.06 61.34
N CYS A 28 -34.14 15.57 60.29
CA CYS A 28 -34.74 14.24 60.32
C CYS A 28 -33.69 13.16 60.53
N ALA A 29 -32.57 13.18 59.79
CA ALA A 29 -31.48 12.22 59.94
C ALA A 29 -30.89 12.21 61.35
N TYR A 30 -30.77 13.40 61.97
CA TYR A 30 -30.35 13.54 63.37
C TYR A 30 -31.35 12.92 64.35
N LEU A 31 -32.64 13.22 64.21
CA LEU A 31 -33.69 12.69 65.09
C LEU A 31 -33.87 11.17 64.93
N THR A 32 -33.64 10.63 63.74
CA THR A 32 -33.68 9.19 63.46
C THR A 32 -32.38 8.47 63.80
N VAL A 33 -31.33 9.21 64.19
CA VAL A 33 -30.03 8.67 64.60
C VAL A 33 -29.38 7.81 63.50
N SER A 34 -29.52 8.23 62.24
CA SER A 34 -28.92 7.55 61.07
C SER A 34 -27.59 8.21 60.71
N ILE A 35 -26.48 7.51 60.98
CA ILE A 35 -25.12 8.02 60.73
C ILE A 35 -24.86 8.24 59.24
N GLU A 36 -25.17 7.23 58.41
CA GLU A 36 -24.90 7.24 56.98
C GLU A 36 -25.66 8.35 56.25
N ASP A 37 -26.96 8.51 56.56
CA ASP A 37 -27.78 9.57 55.98
C ASP A 37 -27.32 10.95 56.45
N TYR A 38 -26.98 11.09 57.73
CA TYR A 38 -26.49 12.36 58.26
C TYR A 38 -25.20 12.82 57.56
N ILE A 39 -24.26 11.90 57.31
CA ILE A 39 -23.01 12.20 56.60
C ILE A 39 -23.26 12.57 55.14
N LYS A 40 -24.06 11.78 54.40
CA LYS A 40 -24.36 12.06 52.99
C LYS A 40 -25.05 13.42 52.82
N LEU A 41 -26.02 13.73 53.69
CA LEU A 41 -26.73 15.01 53.69
C LEU A 41 -25.82 16.18 54.13
N SER A 42 -24.86 15.93 55.03
CA SER A 42 -23.88 16.94 55.45
C SER A 42 -22.94 17.28 54.29
N LEU A 43 -22.40 16.28 53.60
CA LEU A 43 -21.57 16.46 52.41
C LEU A 43 -22.33 17.17 51.29
N GLU A 44 -23.61 16.84 51.07
CA GLU A 44 -24.44 17.56 50.11
C GLU A 44 -24.61 19.03 50.54
N SER A 45 -24.86 19.32 51.82
CA SER A 45 -25.02 20.69 52.34
C SER A 45 -23.76 21.54 52.26
N LEU A 46 -22.58 20.90 52.31
CA LEU A 46 -21.28 21.56 52.14
C LEU A 46 -20.99 21.91 50.68
N ASN A 47 -21.73 21.36 49.71
CA ASN A 47 -21.48 21.62 48.30
C ASN A 47 -21.54 23.13 47.96
N PRO A 48 -20.57 23.67 47.20
CA PRO A 48 -20.55 25.07 46.80
C PRO A 48 -21.82 25.58 46.10
N ASN A 49 -22.56 24.69 45.42
CA ASN A 49 -23.81 25.07 44.73
C ASN A 49 -24.96 25.44 45.67
N ILE A 50 -24.88 25.08 46.95
CA ILE A 50 -25.89 25.40 47.96
C ILE A 50 -25.45 26.63 48.73
N ASN A 51 -26.28 27.68 48.69
CA ASN A 51 -25.95 28.97 49.28
C ASN A 51 -26.41 29.06 50.74
N LEU A 52 -25.81 28.27 51.63
CA LEU A 52 -26.00 28.37 53.08
C LEU A 52 -24.99 29.38 53.69
N PRO A 53 -25.35 30.06 54.80
CA PRO A 53 -24.43 30.93 55.53
C PRO A 53 -23.14 30.20 55.90
N SER A 54 -22.01 30.91 55.83
CA SER A 54 -20.69 30.35 56.16
C SER A 54 -20.66 29.73 57.55
N ASP A 55 -21.27 30.40 58.53
CA ASP A 55 -21.32 29.95 59.93
C ASP A 55 -22.03 28.59 60.02
N THR A 56 -23.17 28.44 59.36
CA THR A 56 -23.92 27.18 59.31
C THR A 56 -23.11 26.07 58.65
N LYS A 57 -22.41 26.36 57.55
CA LYS A 57 -21.57 25.36 56.89
C LYS A 57 -20.35 24.96 57.72
N THR A 58 -19.74 25.89 58.46
CA THR A 58 -18.65 25.56 59.40
C THR A 58 -19.13 24.68 60.55
N THR A 59 -20.33 24.94 61.10
CA THR A 59 -20.95 24.08 62.12
C THR A 59 -21.23 22.68 61.57
N ILE A 60 -21.74 22.57 60.33
CA ILE A 60 -21.97 21.28 59.66
C ILE A 60 -20.64 20.52 59.46
N GLN A 61 -19.59 21.18 58.98
CA GLN A 61 -18.28 20.55 58.80
C GLN A 61 -17.67 20.11 60.14
N ASN A 62 -17.69 20.96 61.17
CA ASN A 62 -17.20 20.60 62.51
C ASN A 62 -17.97 19.41 63.10
N ASN A 63 -19.28 19.35 62.91
CA ASN A 63 -20.10 18.22 63.35
C ASN A 63 -19.76 16.94 62.57
N PHE A 64 -19.54 17.06 61.26
CA PHE A 64 -19.09 15.96 60.40
C PHE A 64 -17.72 15.41 60.84
N GLU A 65 -16.74 16.28 61.08
CA GLU A 65 -15.39 15.89 61.50
C GLU A 65 -15.40 15.25 62.90
N ASN A 66 -16.14 15.84 63.84
CA ASN A 66 -16.30 15.31 65.20
C ASN A 66 -16.99 13.94 65.25
N LEU A 67 -17.91 13.69 64.32
CA LEU A 67 -18.61 12.41 64.21
C LEU A 67 -17.72 11.30 63.64
N ILE A 68 -16.79 11.63 62.74
CA ILE A 68 -15.87 10.67 62.10
C ILE A 68 -14.60 10.44 62.91
N LEU A 69 -13.93 11.51 63.35
CA LEU A 69 -12.63 11.43 64.03
C LEU A 69 -12.77 11.15 65.53
N ASN A 70 -13.76 11.78 66.17
CA ASN A 70 -13.92 11.74 67.63
C ASN A 70 -15.09 10.85 68.09
N ASN A 71 -15.88 10.27 67.18
CA ASN A 71 -17.11 9.54 67.47
C ASN A 71 -18.08 10.33 68.38
N THR A 72 -18.09 11.66 68.31
CA THR A 72 -18.95 12.49 69.18
C THR A 72 -20.27 12.84 68.49
N ALA A 73 -21.32 13.03 69.29
CA ALA A 73 -22.64 13.41 68.78
C ALA A 73 -22.61 14.81 68.13
N PRO A 74 -23.29 15.02 66.99
CA PRO A 74 -23.41 16.35 66.38
C PRO A 74 -24.09 17.36 67.30
N LYS A 75 -23.58 18.60 67.35
CA LYS A 75 -24.20 19.70 68.11
C LYS A 75 -25.15 20.47 67.21
N ILE A 76 -26.43 20.55 67.56
CA ILE A 76 -27.42 21.36 66.80
C ILE A 76 -27.60 22.72 67.48
N ASP A 77 -27.65 23.78 66.67
CA ASP A 77 -28.03 25.12 67.13
C ASP A 77 -29.45 25.12 67.70
N GLN A 78 -29.55 25.44 68.98
CA GLN A 78 -30.76 25.30 69.82
C GLN A 78 -31.89 26.32 69.51
N SER A 79 -31.87 26.98 68.36
CA SER A 79 -32.73 28.14 68.10
C SER A 79 -34.16 27.82 67.63
N SER A 80 -34.53 26.55 67.42
CA SER A 80 -35.85 26.23 66.82
C SER A 80 -36.49 24.86 67.17
N SER A 81 -36.54 24.45 68.45
CA SER A 81 -37.63 23.57 68.94
C SER A 81 -37.62 23.19 70.43
N ASN A 82 -38.82 23.10 71.00
CA ASN A 82 -39.19 22.54 72.30
C ASN A 82 -39.13 20.98 72.36
N LEU A 83 -38.06 20.33 71.88
CA LEU A 83 -37.89 18.88 71.93
C LEU A 83 -36.85 18.51 73.00
N SER A 84 -37.09 17.44 73.77
CA SER A 84 -36.15 16.91 74.76
C SER A 84 -34.91 16.32 74.07
N THR A 85 -33.86 17.13 73.93
CA THR A 85 -32.60 16.77 73.27
C THR A 85 -31.82 15.68 74.02
N THR A 86 -32.09 15.48 75.31
CA THR A 86 -31.36 14.56 76.19
C THR A 86 -31.47 13.09 75.77
N ASP A 87 -32.64 12.62 75.35
CA ASP A 87 -32.87 11.21 74.99
C ASP A 87 -32.21 10.86 73.65
N ILE A 88 -32.08 11.86 72.76
CA ILE A 88 -31.49 11.70 71.43
C ILE A 88 -29.96 11.78 71.53
N GLU A 89 -29.44 12.70 72.34
CA GLU A 89 -28.00 12.77 72.66
C GLU A 89 -27.49 11.48 73.33
N GLN A 90 -28.29 10.87 74.21
CA GLN A 90 -27.98 9.55 74.78
C GLN A 90 -27.94 8.44 73.71
N LYS A 91 -28.88 8.43 72.76
CA LYS A 91 -28.89 7.46 71.65
C LYS A 91 -27.67 7.62 70.73
N TRP A 92 -27.26 8.86 70.42
CA TRP A 92 -26.04 9.13 69.68
C TRP A 92 -24.78 8.70 70.44
N SER A 93 -24.76 8.91 71.76
CA SER A 93 -23.65 8.50 72.64
C SER A 93 -23.52 6.97 72.76
N ASN A 94 -24.64 6.24 72.75
CA ASN A 94 -24.63 4.77 72.76
C ASN A 94 -24.10 4.21 71.43
N LEU A 95 -24.49 4.81 70.30
CA LEU A 95 -23.93 4.42 69.00
C LEU A 95 -22.45 4.76 68.88
N ALA A 96 -21.96 5.82 69.52
CA ALA A 96 -20.53 6.14 69.55
C ALA A 96 -19.67 5.05 70.21
N LEU A 97 -20.26 4.25 71.10
CA LEU A 97 -19.62 3.13 71.80
C LEU A 97 -19.68 1.82 71.00
N ASP A 98 -20.57 1.72 70.01
CA ASP A 98 -20.65 0.55 69.14
C ASP A 98 -19.43 0.48 68.21
N SER A 99 -18.61 -0.56 68.42
CA SER A 99 -17.38 -0.89 67.69
C SER A 99 -17.63 -1.55 66.32
N ASN A 100 -18.86 -1.53 65.82
CA ASN A 100 -19.15 -1.98 64.46
C ASN A 100 -18.50 -1.00 63.47
N LEU A 101 -17.59 -1.54 62.66
CA LEU A 101 -16.85 -0.84 61.61
C LEU A 101 -17.83 -0.22 60.60
N ASN A 102 -18.21 1.04 60.83
CA ASN A 102 -19.10 1.76 59.92
C ASN A 102 -18.26 2.37 58.79
N ARG A 103 -17.85 1.53 57.82
CA ARG A 103 -17.35 1.98 56.52
C ARG A 103 -18.51 2.62 55.76
N ILE A 104 -18.38 3.91 55.42
CA ILE A 104 -19.41 4.64 54.70
C ILE A 104 -18.90 4.94 53.30
N ILE A 105 -19.50 4.31 52.31
CA ILE A 105 -19.13 4.49 50.90
C ILE A 105 -19.95 5.65 50.33
N VAL A 106 -19.24 6.66 49.84
CA VAL A 106 -19.83 7.82 49.19
C VAL A 106 -19.38 7.85 47.74
N ASP A 107 -20.35 7.87 46.83
CA ASP A 107 -20.09 8.05 45.41
C ASP A 107 -19.63 9.50 45.17
N ALA A 108 -18.33 9.69 44.98
CA ALA A 108 -17.71 11.01 44.88
C ALA A 108 -18.10 11.74 43.59
N ASP A 109 -18.55 11.02 42.55
CA ASP A 109 -19.10 11.63 41.32
C ASP A 109 -20.37 12.44 41.59
N THR A 110 -20.99 12.21 42.75
CA THR A 110 -22.18 12.94 43.17
C THR A 110 -21.87 14.28 43.87
N LEU A 111 -20.64 14.46 44.34
CA LEU A 111 -20.17 15.63 45.07
C LEU A 111 -19.48 16.66 44.17
N LYS A 112 -19.90 16.76 42.90
CA LYS A 112 -19.29 17.69 41.92
C LYS A 112 -19.18 19.10 42.50
N LYS A 113 -18.04 19.75 42.28
CA LYS A 113 -17.57 21.02 42.87
C LYS A 113 -17.08 20.97 44.32
N LEU A 114 -17.55 20.06 45.17
CA LEU A 114 -17.02 19.93 46.54
C LEU A 114 -15.71 19.12 46.55
N LEU A 115 -15.70 17.99 45.84
CA LEU A 115 -14.53 17.13 45.73
C LEU A 115 -14.44 16.62 44.29
N GLU A 116 -13.36 16.97 43.59
CA GLU A 116 -13.15 16.60 42.20
C GLU A 116 -11.82 15.89 42.01
N CYS A 117 -11.81 14.87 41.15
CA CYS A 117 -10.62 14.07 40.84
C CYS A 117 -10.41 14.00 39.34
N LYS A 118 -9.19 14.32 38.90
CA LYS A 118 -8.72 14.22 37.53
C LYS A 118 -7.52 13.28 37.48
N VAL A 119 -7.55 12.36 36.53
CA VAL A 119 -6.48 11.39 36.29
C VAL A 119 -5.89 11.65 34.92
N TYR A 120 -4.58 11.64 34.85
CA TYR A 120 -3.84 11.88 33.63
C TYR A 120 -2.64 10.94 33.51
N PHE A 121 -2.70 10.03 32.54
CA PHE A 121 -1.50 9.37 32.02
C PHE A 121 -0.72 10.34 31.13
N THR A 122 0.59 10.44 31.33
CA THR A 122 1.47 11.33 30.54
C THR A 122 1.45 10.99 29.05
N TYR A 123 1.37 9.69 28.74
CA TYR A 123 1.34 9.17 27.37
C TYR A 123 0.02 8.42 27.11
N ASP A 124 -0.41 8.41 25.85
CA ASP A 124 -1.55 7.61 25.38
C ASP A 124 -1.16 6.17 25.01
N THR A 125 0.09 6.02 24.57
CA THR A 125 0.76 4.78 24.19
C THR A 125 2.12 4.77 24.86
N ILE A 126 2.47 3.66 25.50
CA ILE A 126 3.77 3.53 26.18
C ILE A 126 4.39 2.18 25.84
N ALA A 127 5.68 2.22 25.50
CA ALA A 127 6.45 1.02 25.27
C ALA A 127 6.71 0.28 26.58
N ILE A 128 6.76 -1.05 26.50
CA ILE A 128 6.94 -1.92 27.67
C ILE A 128 8.28 -1.72 28.41
N ASP A 129 9.28 -1.12 27.76
CA ASP A 129 10.58 -0.79 28.36
C ASP A 129 10.64 0.61 28.98
N CYS A 130 9.52 1.35 28.96
CA CYS A 130 9.42 2.71 29.50
C CYS A 130 8.64 2.75 30.83
N GLU A 131 8.98 3.71 31.68
CA GLU A 131 8.31 3.95 32.97
C GLU A 131 6.99 4.72 32.76
N ILE A 132 5.88 4.17 33.27
CA ILE A 132 4.57 4.79 33.27
C ILE A 132 4.58 5.94 34.26
N SER A 133 4.07 7.10 33.84
CA SER A 133 3.86 8.26 34.71
C SER A 133 2.37 8.62 34.77
N LEU A 134 1.78 8.49 35.95
CA LEU A 134 0.37 8.72 36.26
C LEU A 134 0.22 9.88 37.24
N ASP A 135 -0.52 10.91 36.86
CA ASP A 135 -0.83 12.05 37.71
C ASP A 135 -2.29 12.00 38.16
N ILE A 136 -2.50 12.11 39.47
CA ILE A 136 -3.82 12.17 40.09
C ILE A 136 -3.96 13.53 40.75
N SER A 137 -4.79 14.38 40.18
CA SER A 137 -5.09 15.70 40.71
C SER A 137 -6.42 15.68 41.45
N ILE A 138 -6.40 16.06 42.72
CA ILE A 138 -7.60 16.14 43.57
C ILE A 138 -7.81 17.59 43.97
N LYS A 139 -9.03 18.11 43.80
CA LYS A 139 -9.45 19.43 44.25
C LYS A 139 -10.46 19.29 45.36
N SER A 140 -10.26 20.07 46.42
CA SER A 140 -11.12 20.07 47.59
C SER A 140 -11.65 21.49 47.86
N ASP A 141 -12.96 21.64 47.98
CA ASP A 141 -13.64 22.92 48.21
C ASP A 141 -14.37 22.94 49.57
N PHE A 142 -13.85 22.20 50.55
CA PHE A 142 -14.32 22.32 51.94
C PHE A 142 -13.95 23.68 52.53
N ILE A 143 -14.74 24.14 53.50
CA ILE A 143 -14.58 25.47 54.10
C ILE A 143 -13.49 25.48 55.15
N LEU A 144 -13.33 24.37 55.87
CA LEU A 144 -12.19 24.12 56.75
C LEU A 144 -11.22 23.12 56.09
N PRO A 145 -9.92 23.20 56.39
CA PRO A 145 -8.94 22.25 55.86
C PRO A 145 -9.27 20.81 56.23
N ILE A 146 -9.13 19.89 55.27
CA ILE A 146 -9.41 18.46 55.48
C ILE A 146 -8.17 17.61 55.20
N GLN A 147 -7.94 16.58 56.03
CA GLN A 147 -6.84 15.64 55.84
C GLN A 147 -7.37 14.24 55.54
N PHE A 148 -7.07 13.73 54.36
CA PHE A 148 -7.39 12.35 53.99
C PHE A 148 -6.30 11.39 54.49
N SER A 149 -6.70 10.17 54.83
CA SER A 149 -5.82 9.17 55.43
C SER A 149 -5.14 8.28 54.38
N HIS A 150 -5.85 7.94 53.30
CA HIS A 150 -5.36 7.01 52.29
C HIS A 150 -5.95 7.32 50.91
N LEU A 151 -5.15 7.16 49.86
CA LEU A 151 -5.58 7.15 48.46
C LEU A 151 -5.19 5.80 47.85
N SER A 152 -6.14 5.12 47.22
CA SER A 152 -5.93 3.91 46.44
C SER A 152 -6.52 4.06 45.04
N VAL A 153 -5.90 3.38 44.08
CA VAL A 153 -6.37 3.31 42.69
C VAL A 153 -6.49 1.86 42.28
N ALA A 154 -7.64 1.51 41.72
CA ALA A 154 -7.85 0.19 41.13
C ALA A 154 -7.77 0.31 39.61
N PHE A 155 -6.92 -0.50 39.02
CA PHE A 155 -6.77 -0.66 37.58
C PHE A 155 -7.61 -1.84 37.11
N ASN A 156 -7.77 -1.95 35.79
CA ASN A 156 -8.34 -3.16 35.17
C ASN A 156 -7.41 -4.38 35.28
N VAL A 157 -6.16 -4.15 35.68
CA VAL A 157 -5.09 -5.13 35.82
C VAL A 157 -4.59 -5.04 37.27
N PRO A 158 -5.04 -5.95 38.17
CA PRO A 158 -4.86 -5.80 39.62
C PRO A 158 -3.41 -5.79 40.10
N GLU A 159 -2.45 -6.28 39.32
CA GLU A 159 -1.04 -6.25 39.72
C GLU A 159 -0.52 -4.81 39.94
N TYR A 160 -1.14 -3.81 39.31
CA TYR A 160 -0.75 -2.40 39.44
C TYR A 160 -1.42 -1.66 40.61
N ASP A 161 -2.45 -2.25 41.25
CA ASP A 161 -3.25 -1.60 42.30
C ASP A 161 -2.40 -1.24 43.54
N ASN A 162 -1.45 -2.10 43.89
CA ASN A 162 -0.59 -1.92 45.06
C ASN A 162 0.48 -0.82 44.87
N VAL A 163 0.74 -0.43 43.62
CA VAL A 163 1.81 0.51 43.27
C VAL A 163 1.39 1.96 43.50
N VAL A 164 0.08 2.21 43.57
CA VAL A 164 -0.50 3.55 43.76
C VAL A 164 -1.23 3.61 45.10
N SER A 165 -0.44 3.60 46.19
CA SER A 165 -0.91 3.81 47.55
C SER A 165 -0.09 4.90 48.25
N THR A 166 -0.75 5.75 49.05
CA THR A 166 -0.10 6.89 49.74
C THR A 166 -0.08 6.74 51.26
N THR A 167 0.02 5.51 51.79
CA THR A 167 0.16 5.27 53.24
C THR A 167 1.31 6.08 53.86
N ASP A 168 2.38 6.31 53.07
CA ASP A 168 3.64 6.91 53.53
C ASP A 168 3.71 8.43 53.31
N LYS A 169 2.68 9.05 52.71
CA LYS A 169 2.68 10.48 52.32
C LYS A 169 1.45 11.24 52.85
N LYS A 170 1.07 11.00 54.11
CA LYS A 170 -0.11 11.63 54.75
C LYS A 170 -0.11 13.17 54.70
N GLU A 171 1.04 13.81 54.62
CA GLU A 171 1.16 15.27 54.49
C GLU A 171 0.69 15.80 53.12
N GLN A 172 0.79 14.98 52.07
CA GLN A 172 0.35 15.35 50.72
C GLN A 172 -1.17 15.30 50.54
N LEU A 173 -1.88 14.69 51.50
CA LEU A 173 -3.34 14.56 51.54
C LEU A 173 -4.03 15.58 52.46
N TYR A 174 -3.31 16.58 52.95
CA TYR A 174 -3.88 17.75 53.62
C TYR A 174 -4.31 18.78 52.59
N PHE A 175 -5.58 19.18 52.55
CA PHE A 175 -6.08 20.16 51.59
C PHE A 175 -6.55 21.41 52.31
N SER A 176 -6.00 22.55 51.94
CA SER A 176 -6.55 23.85 52.34
C SER A 176 -7.83 24.14 51.54
N PRO A 177 -8.73 25.00 52.03
CA PRO A 177 -9.90 25.42 51.27
C PRO A 177 -9.53 25.93 49.87
N MET A 178 -10.26 25.47 48.84
CA MET A 178 -10.04 25.78 47.42
C MET A 178 -8.70 25.32 46.82
N GLU A 179 -7.91 24.51 47.54
CA GLU A 179 -6.63 23.98 47.05
C GLU A 179 -6.85 22.72 46.19
N TYR A 180 -6.00 22.54 45.18
CA TYR A 180 -5.85 21.27 44.50
C TYR A 180 -4.40 20.79 44.60
N LYS A 181 -4.22 19.47 44.70
CA LYS A 181 -2.90 18.83 44.75
C LYS A 181 -2.81 17.75 43.69
N THR A 182 -1.62 17.60 43.10
CA THR A 182 -1.31 16.59 42.10
C THR A 182 -0.31 15.59 42.68
N LEU A 183 -0.67 14.32 42.64
CA LEU A 183 0.14 13.19 43.08
C LEU A 183 0.64 12.43 41.85
N SER A 184 1.95 12.40 41.66
CA SER A 184 2.59 11.71 40.54
C SER A 184 3.11 10.35 40.99
N PHE A 185 2.72 9.31 40.25
CA PHE A 185 3.13 7.93 40.46
C PHE A 185 3.90 7.41 39.25
N LYS A 186 4.94 6.62 39.52
CA LYS A 186 5.81 6.06 38.50
C LYS A 186 6.01 4.57 38.69
N PHE A 187 5.84 3.78 37.63
CA PHE A 187 5.96 2.32 37.69
C PHE A 187 6.20 1.70 36.32
N SER A 188 6.73 0.48 36.27
CA SER A 188 7.07 -0.21 35.02
C SER A 188 6.02 -1.25 34.62
N PRO A 189 5.70 -1.37 33.32
CA PRO A 189 4.77 -2.38 32.83
C PRO A 189 5.42 -3.79 32.79
N GLN A 190 4.59 -4.83 32.87
CA GLN A 190 5.01 -6.23 32.77
C GLN A 190 4.88 -6.79 31.34
N ASN A 191 5.84 -7.61 30.89
CA ASN A 191 5.92 -8.15 29.53
C ASN A 191 4.67 -8.91 29.06
N GLU A 192 3.88 -9.46 29.98
CA GLU A 192 2.66 -10.22 29.68
C GLU A 192 1.50 -9.32 29.21
N HIS A 193 1.64 -8.00 29.36
CA HIS A 193 0.60 -7.00 29.09
C HIS A 193 0.80 -6.22 27.79
N VAL A 194 1.73 -6.64 26.92
CA VAL A 194 1.90 -6.07 25.58
C VAL A 194 0.56 -6.13 24.81
N HIS A 195 0.21 -5.04 24.12
CA HIS A 195 -1.06 -4.83 23.41
C HIS A 195 -2.33 -4.79 24.29
N ARG A 196 -2.20 -4.82 25.63
CA ARG A 196 -3.32 -4.55 26.54
C ARG A 196 -3.47 -3.05 26.79
N VAL A 197 -4.70 -2.66 27.13
CA VAL A 197 -5.03 -1.30 27.59
C VAL A 197 -5.00 -1.30 29.11
N LEU A 198 -4.23 -0.40 29.72
CA LEU A 198 -4.32 -0.13 31.15
C LEU A 198 -5.32 1.00 31.36
N GLU A 199 -6.31 0.76 32.20
CA GLU A 199 -7.36 1.73 32.54
C GLU A 199 -7.52 1.85 34.06
N VAL A 200 -7.70 3.09 34.53
CA VAL A 200 -8.11 3.35 35.91
C VAL A 200 -9.61 3.09 36.05
N VAL A 201 -9.95 2.00 36.73
CA VAL A 201 -11.34 1.53 36.93
C VAL A 201 -12.01 2.27 38.07
N SER A 202 -11.29 2.52 39.16
CA SER A 202 -11.82 3.32 40.26
C SER A 202 -10.72 3.94 41.10
N ILE A 203 -11.09 4.97 41.85
CA ILE A 203 -10.21 5.66 42.79
C ILE A 203 -10.96 5.75 44.10
N SER A 204 -10.29 5.42 45.20
CA SER A 204 -10.84 5.48 46.55
C SER A 204 -9.98 6.40 47.40
N LEU A 205 -10.61 7.43 47.97
CA LEU A 205 -9.97 8.36 48.90
C LEU A 205 -10.64 8.22 50.26
N ILE A 206 -9.87 7.83 51.26
CA ILE A 206 -10.37 7.51 52.59
C ILE A 206 -10.19 8.73 53.51
N TYR A 207 -11.24 9.05 54.26
CA TYR A 207 -11.24 10.04 55.33
C TYR A 207 -11.55 9.38 56.67
N GLY A 208 -10.67 9.55 57.66
CA GLY A 208 -10.75 8.89 58.96
C GLY A 208 -9.79 7.69 59.09
N ASP A 209 -9.91 6.97 60.20
CA ASP A 209 -9.05 5.83 60.52
C ASP A 209 -9.75 4.53 60.12
N GLU A 210 -9.08 3.67 59.35
CA GLU A 210 -9.61 2.38 58.90
C GLU A 210 -9.97 1.45 60.08
N THR A 211 -9.32 1.63 61.23
CA THR A 211 -9.61 0.88 62.47
C THR A 211 -10.82 1.43 63.24
N LYS A 212 -11.35 2.59 62.83
CA LYS A 212 -12.52 3.26 63.40
C LYS A 212 -13.54 3.53 62.27
N ARG A 213 -14.34 4.59 62.42
CA ARG A 213 -15.24 5.06 61.38
C ARG A 213 -14.44 5.80 60.31
N HIS A 214 -14.72 5.47 59.06
CA HIS A 214 -14.12 6.14 57.92
C HIS A 214 -15.11 6.27 56.77
N ILE A 215 -14.85 7.26 55.93
CA ILE A 215 -15.59 7.52 54.70
C ILE A 215 -14.69 7.15 53.54
N ASP A 216 -15.21 6.35 52.62
CA ASP A 216 -14.56 6.00 51.37
C ASP A 216 -15.22 6.78 50.23
N PHE A 217 -14.53 7.82 49.76
CA PHE A 217 -14.92 8.57 48.58
C PHE A 217 -14.49 7.80 47.34
N HIS A 218 -15.47 7.23 46.65
CA HIS A 218 -15.24 6.34 45.53
C HIS A 218 -15.64 7.02 44.21
N TRP A 219 -14.69 7.16 43.29
CA TRP A 219 -14.96 7.58 41.90
C TRP A 219 -15.02 6.36 40.99
N LYS A 220 -16.08 6.25 40.20
CA LYS A 220 -16.24 5.16 39.24
C LYS A 220 -15.66 5.56 37.89
N GLY A 221 -14.95 4.64 37.24
CA GLY A 221 -14.26 4.86 35.95
C GLY A 221 -15.17 5.23 34.78
N ASN A 222 -16.48 4.99 34.89
CA ASN A 222 -17.49 5.20 33.85
C ASN A 222 -17.92 6.67 33.65
N GLN A 223 -16.99 7.62 33.65
CA GLN A 223 -17.27 8.90 33.00
C GLN A 223 -17.04 8.73 31.49
N GLN A 224 -17.99 8.09 30.80
CA GLN A 224 -18.21 8.47 29.42
C GLN A 224 -18.56 9.96 29.47
N GLN A 225 -17.66 10.80 28.96
CA GLN A 225 -18.05 12.13 28.53
C GLN A 225 -19.19 11.91 27.52
N GLN A 226 -20.44 12.03 27.94
CA GLN A 226 -21.49 12.36 27.00
C GLN A 226 -21.04 13.69 26.38
N LEU A 227 -20.57 13.60 25.13
CA LEU A 227 -20.46 14.71 24.19
C LEU A 227 -21.87 15.27 24.00
N GLY A 228 -22.34 16.03 24.97
CA GLY A 228 -23.57 16.79 24.93
C GLY A 228 -23.24 18.22 24.55
N LEU A 229 -23.36 18.48 23.24
CA LEU A 229 -23.38 19.80 22.58
C LEU A 229 -22.07 20.59 22.58
N ILE A 230 -21.73 21.00 21.35
CA ILE A 230 -20.60 21.82 20.94
C ILE A 230 -20.61 23.15 21.72
N ASN A 231 -19.73 23.29 22.71
CA ASN A 231 -19.32 24.62 23.19
C ASN A 231 -18.18 25.10 22.30
N ILE A 232 -18.54 25.87 21.27
CA ILE A 232 -17.60 26.70 20.52
C ILE A 232 -17.03 27.72 21.52
N PRO A 233 -15.71 27.80 21.75
CA PRO A 233 -15.16 28.87 22.56
C PRO A 233 -15.20 30.16 21.74
N LEU A 234 -16.27 30.93 21.90
CA LEU A 234 -16.29 32.32 21.48
C LEU A 234 -15.48 33.15 22.48
N THR A 235 -14.39 33.69 21.96
CA THR A 235 -13.45 34.71 22.51
C THR A 235 -12.20 34.19 23.23
N PRO A 236 -10.99 34.60 22.76
CA PRO A 236 -9.74 34.37 23.48
C PRO A 236 -9.68 35.34 24.65
N LYS A 237 -9.89 34.85 25.87
CA LYS A 237 -9.56 35.63 27.06
C LYS A 237 -8.03 35.67 27.20
N TRP A 238 -7.50 36.88 27.20
CA TRP A 238 -6.09 37.16 27.44
C TRP A 238 -5.71 36.59 28.81
N GLN A 239 -4.80 35.61 28.81
CA GLN A 239 -4.33 34.94 30.02
C GLN A 239 -3.25 35.81 30.68
N LEU A 240 -3.50 36.27 31.90
CA LEU A 240 -2.41 36.69 32.79
C LEU A 240 -1.60 35.43 33.16
N HIS A 241 -0.30 35.44 32.90
CA HIS A 241 0.64 34.44 33.39
C HIS A 241 0.80 34.56 34.90
N THR A 242 -0.10 33.94 35.67
CA THR A 242 0.22 33.45 37.01
C THR A 242 0.58 31.98 36.84
N GLY A 243 1.76 31.55 37.29
CA GLY A 243 2.31 30.19 37.10
C GLY A 243 1.54 29.03 37.74
N HIS A 244 0.24 29.19 38.00
CA HIS A 244 -0.67 28.16 38.48
C HIS A 244 -1.57 27.70 37.33
N THR A 245 -1.54 26.40 37.03
CA THR A 245 -2.49 25.79 36.11
C THR A 245 -3.89 25.90 36.70
N LEU A 246 -4.80 26.61 36.03
CA LEU A 246 -6.19 26.63 36.46
C LEU A 246 -6.73 25.19 36.43
N TRP A 247 -7.46 24.78 37.47
CA TRP A 247 -8.05 23.43 37.58
C TRP A 247 -8.79 23.01 36.30
N GLU A 248 -9.44 23.95 35.62
CA GLU A 248 -10.15 23.74 34.35
C GLU A 248 -9.23 23.24 33.22
N ASN A 249 -7.96 23.65 33.20
CA ASN A 249 -6.98 23.34 32.16
C ASN A 249 -6.26 21.99 32.38
N ILE A 250 -6.51 21.30 33.50
CA ILE A 250 -5.90 20.00 33.77
C ILE A 250 -6.54 18.95 32.84
N PRO A 251 -5.77 18.27 31.97
CA PRO A 251 -6.27 17.27 31.05
C PRO A 251 -6.70 16.00 31.78
N ILE A 252 -7.58 15.21 31.17
CA ILE A 252 -8.04 13.93 31.70
C ILE A 252 -7.67 12.84 30.70
N ARG A 253 -6.85 11.88 31.14
CA ARG A 253 -6.48 10.67 30.38
C ARG A 253 -6.44 9.49 31.35
N ARG A 254 -7.49 8.65 31.32
CA ARG A 254 -7.68 7.50 32.23
C ARG A 254 -7.23 6.16 31.66
N LYS A 255 -6.75 6.15 30.42
CA LYS A 255 -6.30 4.94 29.71
C LYS A 255 -4.96 5.19 29.05
N THR A 256 -4.14 4.16 29.00
CA THR A 256 -2.91 4.11 28.20
C THR A 256 -2.78 2.73 27.56
N ASN A 257 -2.22 2.66 26.36
CA ASN A 257 -2.02 1.42 25.63
C ASN A 257 -0.58 0.95 25.76
N PHE A 258 -0.37 -0.34 26.03
CA PHE A 258 0.96 -0.93 25.99
C PHE A 258 1.32 -1.37 24.58
N ILE A 259 2.46 -0.88 24.09
CA ILE A 259 3.03 -1.33 22.82
C ILE A 259 4.30 -2.12 23.07
N THR A 260 4.69 -2.92 22.08
CA THR A 260 6.00 -3.58 22.08
C THR A 260 7.12 -2.55 22.21
N ARG A 261 8.28 -3.02 22.65
CA ARG A 261 9.49 -2.22 22.72
C ARG A 261 9.76 -1.58 21.35
N THR A 262 9.99 -0.26 21.35
CA THR A 262 10.32 0.45 20.12
C THR A 262 11.69 -0.01 19.62
N ALA A 263 11.73 -0.55 18.41
CA ALA A 263 12.96 -1.03 17.82
C ALA A 263 13.94 0.11 17.55
N ALA A 264 15.14 0.07 18.14
CA ALA A 264 16.22 1.01 17.86
C ALA A 264 17.09 0.49 16.69
N VAL A 265 16.45 0.29 15.53
CA VAL A 265 17.11 -0.16 14.30
C VAL A 265 16.66 0.74 13.15
N THR A 266 17.60 1.12 12.29
CA THR A 266 17.32 1.86 11.07
C THR A 266 17.30 0.90 9.89
N LEU A 267 16.15 0.86 9.20
CA LEU A 267 15.90 0.02 8.03
C LEU A 267 15.74 0.94 6.81
N THR A 268 16.57 0.76 5.78
CA THR A 268 16.53 1.54 4.53
C THR A 268 16.64 0.59 3.34
N ALA A 269 16.13 1.00 2.18
CA ALA A 269 16.19 0.23 0.94
C ALA A 269 16.75 1.10 -0.18
N ASP A 270 17.72 0.57 -0.92
CA ASP A 270 18.29 1.18 -2.11
C ASP A 270 17.83 0.40 -3.36
N HIS A 271 17.21 1.12 -4.30
CA HIS A 271 16.67 0.58 -5.54
C HIS A 271 16.46 1.69 -6.59
N LYS A 272 16.38 1.33 -7.88
CA LYS A 272 16.23 2.28 -9.00
C LYS A 272 14.95 2.03 -9.79
N LEU A 273 14.03 3.00 -9.77
CA LEU A 273 12.77 2.93 -10.54
C LEU A 273 12.99 3.27 -12.03
N PRO A 274 12.08 2.84 -12.93
CA PRO A 274 10.91 1.98 -12.71
C PRO A 274 11.26 0.49 -12.55
N VAL A 275 10.28 -0.30 -12.08
CA VAL A 275 10.34 -1.76 -12.14
C VAL A 275 9.80 -2.20 -13.51
N LEU A 276 10.50 -3.10 -14.19
CA LEU A 276 10.10 -3.63 -15.49
C LEU A 276 9.38 -4.96 -15.31
N LEU A 277 8.34 -5.15 -16.11
CA LEU A 277 7.50 -6.33 -16.04
C LEU A 277 8.33 -7.60 -16.33
N TYR A 278 8.06 -8.67 -15.56
CA TYR A 278 8.77 -9.96 -15.50
C TYR A 278 10.22 -9.94 -15.02
N GLU A 279 10.82 -8.78 -14.74
CA GLU A 279 12.22 -8.73 -14.31
C GLU A 279 12.42 -9.25 -12.87
N TYR A 280 13.63 -9.71 -12.56
CA TYR A 280 14.08 -9.96 -11.19
C TYR A 280 14.63 -8.66 -10.61
N TYR A 281 13.75 -7.80 -10.11
CA TYR A 281 14.10 -6.47 -9.65
C TYR A 281 14.83 -6.51 -8.30
N PRO A 282 16.10 -6.06 -8.22
CA PRO A 282 16.87 -6.09 -6.98
C PRO A 282 16.53 -4.87 -6.10
N ILE A 283 16.25 -5.14 -4.84
CA ILE A 283 16.13 -4.16 -3.76
C ILE A 283 17.20 -4.51 -2.73
N LYS A 284 18.13 -3.58 -2.49
CA LYS A 284 19.16 -3.76 -1.48
C LYS A 284 18.68 -3.20 -0.15
N ILE A 285 18.54 -4.05 0.85
CA ILE A 285 18.06 -3.68 2.18
C ILE A 285 19.25 -3.46 3.09
N HIS A 286 19.35 -2.27 3.68
CA HIS A 286 20.36 -1.92 4.66
C HIS A 286 19.74 -1.88 6.06
N ILE A 287 20.34 -2.62 6.98
CA ILE A 287 19.91 -2.72 8.38
C ILE A 287 21.05 -2.21 9.25
N LEU A 288 20.83 -1.11 9.96
CA LEU A 288 21.78 -0.52 10.91
C LEU A 288 21.28 -0.71 12.33
N ASN A 289 22.07 -1.37 13.16
CA ASN A 289 21.75 -1.59 14.55
C ASN A 289 22.13 -0.38 15.42
N CYS A 290 21.12 0.32 15.95
CA CYS A 290 21.28 1.45 16.87
C CYS A 290 20.91 1.07 18.32
N GLU A 291 20.82 -0.23 18.63
CA GLU A 291 20.60 -0.72 19.98
C GLU A 291 21.86 -0.57 20.83
N ASN A 292 21.71 -0.58 22.16
CA ASN A 292 22.85 -0.52 23.08
C ASN A 292 23.63 -1.86 23.20
N GLY A 293 23.76 -2.62 22.12
CA GLY A 293 24.52 -3.88 22.04
C GLY A 293 24.15 -4.73 20.82
N ASP A 294 24.54 -5.99 20.84
CA ASP A 294 24.44 -6.87 19.66
C ASP A 294 23.05 -7.50 19.50
N ILE A 295 22.64 -7.76 18.26
CA ILE A 295 21.44 -8.52 17.91
C ILE A 295 21.89 -9.88 17.40
N GLU A 296 21.69 -10.93 18.21
CA GLU A 296 22.17 -12.29 17.88
C GLU A 296 21.33 -12.96 16.80
N THR A 297 20.00 -12.83 16.88
CA THR A 297 19.07 -13.40 15.92
C THR A 297 18.03 -12.37 15.50
N ALA A 298 17.94 -12.14 14.19
CA ALA A 298 16.85 -11.38 13.61
C ALA A 298 16.27 -12.11 12.39
N LYS A 299 15.00 -11.84 12.13
CA LYS A 299 14.19 -12.45 11.08
C LYS A 299 13.65 -11.33 10.21
N LEU A 300 14.07 -11.31 8.95
CA LEU A 300 13.59 -10.36 7.95
C LEU A 300 12.47 -11.04 7.15
N THR A 301 11.28 -10.45 7.20
CA THR A 301 10.07 -10.93 6.51
C THR A 301 9.65 -9.87 5.50
N CYS A 302 9.59 -10.23 4.22
CA CYS A 302 9.11 -9.34 3.16
C CYS A 302 7.78 -9.87 2.61
N SER A 303 6.79 -9.01 2.42
CA SER A 303 5.47 -9.35 1.90
C SER A 303 4.92 -8.24 1.01
N CYS A 304 4.16 -8.58 -0.04
CA CYS A 304 3.42 -7.61 -0.84
C CYS A 304 2.09 -7.26 -0.15
N ALA A 305 1.80 -5.98 0.06
CA ALA A 305 0.68 -5.50 0.88
C ALA A 305 -0.66 -5.37 0.13
N ASN A 306 -0.68 -5.49 -1.21
CA ASN A 306 -1.85 -5.13 -2.02
C ASN A 306 -2.36 -6.28 -2.93
N THR A 307 -2.93 -7.32 -2.33
CA THR A 307 -3.91 -8.17 -3.03
C THR A 307 -5.15 -8.26 -2.16
N ASP A 308 -6.27 -7.71 -2.62
CA ASP A 308 -7.57 -7.91 -2.01
C ASP A 308 -7.75 -9.39 -1.66
N GLU A 309 -8.03 -9.70 -0.38
CA GLU A 309 -8.16 -11.09 0.12
C GLU A 309 -9.30 -11.88 -0.55
N THR A 310 -10.03 -11.27 -1.49
CA THR A 310 -11.23 -11.81 -2.13
C THR A 310 -10.95 -12.72 -3.32
N ASN A 311 -9.76 -12.67 -3.95
CA ASN A 311 -9.41 -13.53 -5.08
C ASN A 311 -7.92 -13.97 -5.06
N PRO A 312 -7.58 -15.13 -4.46
CA PRO A 312 -6.22 -15.66 -4.41
C PRO A 312 -5.71 -16.28 -5.73
N THR A 313 -6.44 -16.14 -6.84
CA THR A 313 -6.17 -16.84 -8.13
C THR A 313 -5.49 -15.99 -9.21
N GLN A 314 -5.20 -14.70 -8.94
CA GLN A 314 -4.47 -13.80 -9.85
C GLN A 314 -3.20 -13.27 -9.15
N ASP A 315 -2.29 -14.19 -8.86
CA ASP A 315 -1.07 -13.90 -8.12
C ASP A 315 0.06 -13.44 -9.03
N ASP A 316 0.18 -12.12 -9.16
CA ASP A 316 1.08 -11.52 -10.15
C ASP A 316 2.39 -11.00 -9.55
N THR A 317 2.64 -11.11 -8.24
CA THR A 317 3.86 -10.57 -7.60
C THR A 317 4.53 -11.56 -6.66
N PHE A 318 5.85 -11.61 -6.75
CA PHE A 318 6.65 -12.72 -6.31
C PHE A 318 7.97 -12.24 -5.69
N LEU A 319 8.36 -12.80 -4.54
CA LEU A 319 9.53 -12.36 -3.77
C LEU A 319 10.52 -13.51 -3.56
N SER A 320 11.82 -13.22 -3.65
CA SER A 320 12.90 -14.18 -3.36
C SER A 320 14.15 -13.47 -2.84
N TYR A 321 14.97 -14.15 -2.02
CA TYR A 321 16.31 -13.68 -1.65
C TYR A 321 17.41 -14.21 -2.58
N THR A 322 17.04 -14.95 -3.63
CA THR A 322 17.96 -15.46 -4.65
C THR A 322 17.36 -15.33 -6.05
N THR A 323 18.22 -15.33 -7.06
CA THR A 323 17.84 -15.35 -8.48
C THR A 323 17.68 -16.76 -9.04
N ASP A 324 17.84 -17.80 -8.22
CA ASP A 324 17.80 -19.19 -8.67
C ASP A 324 16.35 -19.60 -8.96
N SER A 325 16.09 -19.96 -10.22
CA SER A 325 14.75 -20.35 -10.70
C SER A 325 14.22 -21.67 -10.10
N SER A 326 15.02 -22.35 -9.27
CA SER A 326 14.66 -23.60 -8.57
C SER A 326 14.00 -23.37 -7.21
N ILE A 327 14.03 -22.14 -6.67
CA ILE A 327 13.44 -21.83 -5.36
C ILE A 327 12.00 -21.39 -5.55
N GLU A 328 11.08 -22.02 -4.80
CA GLU A 328 9.65 -21.71 -4.81
C GLU A 328 9.42 -20.23 -4.51
N ILE A 329 8.88 -19.55 -5.51
CA ILE A 329 8.64 -18.12 -5.46
C ILE A 329 7.37 -17.89 -4.65
N THR A 330 7.50 -17.25 -3.49
CA THR A 330 6.41 -17.12 -2.52
C THR A 330 6.03 -15.65 -2.30
N ARG A 331 4.77 -15.38 -1.96
CA ARG A 331 4.26 -14.01 -1.69
C ARG A 331 4.89 -13.35 -0.47
N THR A 332 5.39 -14.18 0.44
CA THR A 332 6.09 -13.77 1.65
C THR A 332 7.39 -14.52 1.73
N CYS A 333 8.49 -13.80 1.79
CA CYS A 333 9.81 -14.41 1.93
C CYS A 333 10.41 -14.06 3.28
N THR A 334 10.88 -15.10 3.99
CA THR A 334 11.48 -14.96 5.31
C THR A 334 12.91 -15.45 5.31
N ILE A 335 13.84 -14.64 5.80
CA ILE A 335 15.23 -15.04 5.99
C ILE A 335 15.72 -14.71 7.40
N LYS A 336 16.54 -15.59 7.96
CA LYS A 336 17.29 -15.28 9.19
C LYS A 336 18.51 -14.46 8.80
N THR A 337 18.65 -13.27 9.38
CA THR A 337 19.82 -12.44 9.12
C THR A 337 21.03 -13.00 9.86
N LYS A 338 22.22 -12.58 9.45
CA LYS A 338 23.44 -12.75 10.25
C LYS A 338 23.33 -11.93 11.55
N PRO A 339 24.05 -12.29 12.62
CA PRO A 339 24.14 -11.47 13.83
C PRO A 339 24.60 -10.05 13.48
N ILE A 340 23.97 -9.04 14.09
CA ILE A 340 24.23 -7.63 13.82
C ILE A 340 24.90 -7.03 15.04
N PRO A 341 26.22 -6.72 15.00
CA PRO A 341 26.90 -6.13 16.15
C PRO A 341 26.36 -4.72 16.43
N LYS A 342 26.63 -4.20 17.63
CA LYS A 342 26.32 -2.82 18.02
C LYS A 342 26.92 -1.84 17.01
N ASP A 343 26.11 -0.87 16.58
CA ASP A 343 26.47 0.13 15.57
C ASP A 343 26.91 -0.47 14.21
N GLY A 344 26.68 -1.78 14.04
CA GLY A 344 27.00 -2.53 12.84
C GLY A 344 25.90 -2.42 11.78
N GLN A 345 26.31 -2.55 10.52
CA GLN A 345 25.43 -2.54 9.36
C GLN A 345 25.51 -3.87 8.61
N ILE A 346 24.37 -4.41 8.21
CA ILE A 346 24.29 -5.55 7.30
C ILE A 346 23.50 -5.18 6.04
N GLU A 347 23.82 -5.84 4.95
CA GLU A 347 23.10 -5.73 3.67
C GLU A 347 22.43 -7.05 3.33
N GLN A 348 21.21 -6.98 2.79
CA GLN A 348 20.46 -8.12 2.30
C GLN A 348 19.79 -7.77 0.97
N ASP A 349 20.06 -8.55 -0.07
CA ASP A 349 19.41 -8.38 -1.36
C ASP A 349 18.05 -9.10 -1.37
N LEU A 350 17.02 -8.42 -1.87
CA LEU A 350 15.67 -8.93 -2.13
C LEU A 350 15.38 -8.78 -3.62
N TYR A 351 14.88 -9.83 -4.26
CA TYR A 351 14.45 -9.81 -5.65
C TYR A 351 12.91 -9.84 -5.72
N VAL A 352 12.35 -8.92 -6.50
CA VAL A 352 10.90 -8.79 -6.73
C VAL A 352 10.61 -9.07 -8.19
N ARG A 353 9.62 -9.93 -8.47
CA ARG A 353 9.16 -10.23 -9.84
C ARG A 353 7.68 -9.93 -9.96
N CYS A 354 7.31 -9.09 -10.92
CA CYS A 354 5.93 -8.67 -11.18
C CYS A 354 5.46 -9.18 -12.55
N HIS A 355 4.20 -9.62 -12.65
CA HIS A 355 3.57 -10.14 -13.88
C HIS A 355 2.49 -9.22 -14.44
N ASN A 356 2.21 -8.10 -13.77
CA ASN A 356 1.29 -7.06 -14.20
C ASN A 356 1.87 -5.66 -13.93
N ASN A 357 1.33 -4.64 -14.62
CA ASN A 357 1.81 -3.27 -14.66
C ASN A 357 1.13 -2.34 -13.63
N HIS A 358 0.84 -2.87 -12.44
CA HIS A 358 0.19 -2.13 -11.37
C HIS A 358 1.19 -1.68 -10.30
N GLU A 359 0.86 -0.62 -9.57
CA GLU A 359 1.65 -0.16 -8.42
C GLU A 359 1.63 -1.20 -7.29
N ARG A 360 2.76 -1.37 -6.60
CA ARG A 360 2.95 -2.39 -5.57
C ARG A 360 3.64 -1.83 -4.35
N ASP A 361 3.13 -2.19 -3.19
CA ASP A 361 3.74 -1.87 -1.90
C ASP A 361 4.38 -3.11 -1.30
N ILE A 362 5.70 -3.10 -1.18
CA ILE A 362 6.46 -4.18 -0.55
C ILE A 362 6.75 -3.79 0.89
N SER A 363 6.13 -4.50 1.83
CA SER A 363 6.34 -4.36 3.27
C SER A 363 7.51 -5.26 3.70
N ILE A 364 8.57 -4.64 4.20
CA ILE A 364 9.78 -5.28 4.74
C ILE A 364 9.75 -5.12 6.26
N ARG A 365 9.66 -6.23 7.00
CA ARG A 365 9.57 -6.27 8.46
C ARG A 365 10.74 -7.02 9.06
N LEU A 366 11.48 -6.35 9.95
CA LEU A 366 12.53 -6.95 10.75
C LEU A 366 12.00 -7.26 12.15
N TYR A 367 12.08 -8.53 12.55
CA TYR A 367 11.74 -9.00 13.89
C TYR A 367 13.00 -9.47 14.61
N TYR A 368 13.20 -9.04 15.85
CA TYR A 368 14.31 -9.50 16.69
C TYR A 368 13.92 -9.51 18.16
N GLU A 369 14.70 -10.23 18.97
CA GLU A 369 14.52 -10.28 20.41
C GLU A 369 15.74 -9.68 21.11
N ARG A 370 15.49 -8.88 22.13
CA ARG A 370 16.54 -8.27 22.94
C ARG A 370 16.04 -7.98 24.34
N LEU A 371 16.84 -8.33 25.37
CA LEU A 371 16.47 -8.16 26.78
C LEU A 371 15.11 -8.81 27.14
N ASN A 372 14.80 -9.97 26.52
CA ASN A 372 13.51 -10.68 26.62
C ASN A 372 12.30 -9.89 26.09
N PHE A 373 12.54 -8.89 25.22
CA PHE A 373 11.49 -8.14 24.53
C PHE A 373 11.54 -8.40 23.03
N HIS A 374 10.39 -8.67 22.44
CA HIS A 374 10.22 -8.72 20.99
C HIS A 374 10.11 -7.31 20.42
N CYS A 375 10.99 -7.01 19.47
CA CYS A 375 11.07 -5.74 18.77
C CYS A 375 10.74 -5.96 17.29
N MET A 376 10.09 -4.98 16.67
CA MET A 376 9.74 -5.01 15.25
C MET A 376 9.97 -3.64 14.61
N LYS A 377 10.55 -3.65 13.40
CA LYS A 377 10.69 -2.47 12.54
C LYS A 377 10.15 -2.78 11.15
N GLU A 378 9.35 -1.87 10.60
CA GLU A 378 8.75 -1.99 9.26
C GLU A 378 9.23 -0.86 8.35
N LEU A 379 9.46 -1.20 7.08
CA LEU A 379 9.72 -0.30 5.96
C LEU A 379 8.81 -0.71 4.81
N VAL A 380 8.11 0.25 4.21
CA VAL A 380 7.30 0.01 3.00
C VAL A 380 8.00 0.65 1.81
N VAL A 381 8.18 -0.13 0.74
CA VAL A 381 8.76 0.32 -0.52
C VAL A 381 7.68 0.34 -1.59
N HIS A 382 7.46 1.51 -2.18
CA HIS A 382 6.51 1.73 -3.26
C HIS A 382 7.17 1.49 -4.62
N LEU A 383 6.61 0.58 -5.41
CA LEU A 383 7.11 0.18 -6.71
C LEU A 383 6.10 0.54 -7.79
N ASN A 384 6.59 1.20 -8.85
CA ASN A 384 5.83 1.44 -10.07
C ASN A 384 6.33 0.47 -11.16
N VAL A 385 5.45 -0.43 -11.64
CA VAL A 385 5.76 -1.47 -12.62
C VAL A 385 5.31 -1.02 -14.00
N VAL A 386 6.23 -1.06 -14.96
CA VAL A 386 6.03 -0.56 -16.33
C VAL A 386 6.39 -1.66 -17.35
N ASP A 387 5.66 -1.70 -18.45
CA ASP A 387 5.99 -2.52 -19.60
C ASP A 387 7.34 -2.06 -20.22
N PRO A 388 8.29 -2.97 -20.49
CA PRO A 388 9.61 -2.59 -21.02
C PRO A 388 9.56 -2.20 -22.51
N PHE A 389 8.60 -2.74 -23.26
CA PHE A 389 8.49 -2.53 -24.70
C PHE A 389 7.03 -2.34 -25.13
N SER A 390 6.86 -1.61 -26.22
CA SER A 390 5.65 -1.58 -27.03
C SER A 390 5.99 -2.08 -28.42
N ILE A 391 5.26 -3.10 -28.91
CA ILE A 391 5.47 -3.67 -30.23
C ILE A 391 4.35 -3.25 -31.17
N GLN A 392 4.74 -2.84 -32.36
CA GLN A 392 3.86 -2.66 -33.51
C GLN A 392 4.38 -3.53 -34.64
N PHE A 393 3.50 -4.08 -35.47
CA PHE A 393 3.93 -4.82 -36.65
C PHE A 393 2.98 -4.55 -37.81
N GLN A 394 3.52 -4.69 -39.01
CA GLN A 394 2.81 -4.47 -40.27
C GLN A 394 3.31 -5.46 -41.31
N THR A 395 2.43 -5.86 -42.22
CA THR A 395 2.78 -6.69 -43.36
C THR A 395 2.98 -5.80 -44.59
N MET A 396 4.05 -6.05 -45.32
CA MET A 396 4.46 -5.29 -46.50
C MET A 396 4.55 -6.24 -47.69
N GLY A 397 4.23 -5.73 -48.87
CA GLY A 397 4.56 -6.41 -50.12
C GLY A 397 6.06 -6.40 -50.36
N MET A 398 6.49 -7.16 -51.36
CA MET A 398 7.90 -7.24 -51.74
C MET A 398 8.44 -5.90 -52.29
N MET A 399 7.57 -4.93 -52.58
CA MET A 399 7.94 -3.57 -53.01
C MET A 399 7.85 -2.54 -51.85
N MET A 400 7.75 -2.99 -50.59
CA MET A 400 7.66 -2.18 -49.36
C MET A 400 6.38 -1.34 -49.23
N GLU A 401 5.28 -1.80 -49.82
CA GLU A 401 3.94 -1.24 -49.72
C GLU A 401 3.09 -1.96 -48.66
N PRO A 402 2.27 -1.26 -47.86
CA PRO A 402 1.47 -1.90 -46.81
C PRO A 402 0.36 -2.79 -47.35
N LEU A 403 0.26 -4.00 -46.80
CA LEU A 403 -0.75 -5.00 -47.14
C LEU A 403 -1.86 -5.01 -46.08
N LEU A 404 -3.11 -4.91 -46.53
CA LEU A 404 -4.29 -5.08 -45.67
C LEU A 404 -4.73 -6.55 -45.59
N SER A 405 -4.45 -7.32 -46.65
CA SER A 405 -4.68 -8.76 -46.74
C SER A 405 -3.46 -9.43 -47.36
N LEU A 406 -3.18 -10.65 -46.91
CA LEU A 406 -2.11 -11.48 -47.45
C LEU A 406 -2.63 -12.29 -48.63
N ARG A 407 -1.74 -12.66 -49.54
CA ARG A 407 -2.09 -13.54 -50.67
C ARG A 407 -1.50 -14.92 -50.44
N ALA A 408 -2.31 -15.95 -50.67
CA ALA A 408 -1.92 -17.34 -50.47
C ALA A 408 -0.75 -17.72 -51.39
N GLN A 409 0.29 -18.35 -50.84
CA GLN A 409 1.51 -18.80 -51.54
C GLN A 409 2.41 -17.70 -52.12
N GLU A 410 2.09 -16.42 -51.84
CA GLU A 410 2.92 -15.27 -52.21
C GLU A 410 3.83 -14.85 -51.04
N PRO A 411 5.07 -14.41 -51.34
CA PRO A 411 5.95 -13.87 -50.32
C PRO A 411 5.52 -12.48 -49.87
N PHE A 412 5.71 -12.18 -48.60
CA PHE A 412 5.49 -10.88 -47.98
C PHE A 412 6.54 -10.62 -46.89
N ILE A 413 6.68 -9.36 -46.49
CA ILE A 413 7.61 -8.96 -45.44
C ILE A 413 6.81 -8.63 -44.18
N LEU A 414 7.12 -9.29 -43.08
CA LEU A 414 6.64 -8.90 -41.75
C LEU A 414 7.63 -7.92 -41.13
N MET A 415 7.20 -6.67 -40.95
CA MET A 415 7.97 -5.64 -40.25
C MET A 415 7.50 -5.55 -38.81
N ILE A 416 8.42 -5.65 -37.85
CA ILE A 416 8.15 -5.57 -36.42
C ILE A 416 8.94 -4.40 -35.85
N ASP A 417 8.23 -3.38 -35.38
CA ASP A 417 8.76 -2.21 -34.70
C ASP A 417 8.70 -2.43 -33.19
N THR A 418 9.87 -2.55 -32.57
CA THR A 418 10.01 -2.65 -31.12
C THR A 418 10.41 -1.28 -30.57
N LYS A 419 9.50 -0.63 -29.84
CA LYS A 419 9.74 0.62 -29.14
C LYS A 419 10.10 0.38 -27.68
N CYS A 420 11.16 0.99 -27.19
CA CYS A 420 11.49 1.00 -25.77
C CYS A 420 10.62 2.03 -25.02
N THR A 421 9.90 1.57 -24.00
CA THR A 421 9.03 2.41 -23.15
C THR A 421 9.64 2.69 -21.77
N SER A 422 10.75 2.03 -21.44
CA SER A 422 11.46 2.22 -20.18
C SER A 422 12.34 3.48 -20.20
N SER A 423 12.39 4.19 -19.07
CA SER A 423 13.36 5.28 -18.85
C SER A 423 14.78 4.78 -18.56
N ILE A 424 14.96 3.47 -18.41
CA ILE A 424 16.25 2.81 -18.18
C ILE A 424 16.69 2.09 -19.45
N ASP A 425 17.97 2.22 -19.81
CA ASP A 425 18.57 1.56 -20.95
C ASP A 425 18.45 0.04 -20.88
N ILE A 426 17.91 -0.56 -21.94
CA ILE A 426 17.73 -2.00 -22.08
C ILE A 426 18.63 -2.52 -23.20
N THR A 427 19.28 -3.66 -22.99
CA THR A 427 20.03 -4.37 -24.03
C THR A 427 19.21 -5.55 -24.51
N ILE A 428 18.85 -5.57 -25.79
CA ILE A 428 18.28 -6.74 -26.47
C ILE A 428 19.42 -7.68 -26.80
N THR A 429 19.40 -8.87 -26.22
CA THR A 429 20.41 -9.90 -26.46
C THR A 429 20.09 -10.74 -27.69
N ASN A 430 18.81 -11.02 -27.92
CA ASN A 430 18.34 -11.78 -29.07
C ASN A 430 16.85 -11.55 -29.34
N SER A 431 16.40 -11.83 -30.57
CA SER A 431 14.98 -11.92 -30.93
C SER A 431 14.71 -13.26 -31.62
N LEU A 432 13.48 -13.75 -31.48
CA LEU A 432 13.04 -15.02 -32.07
C LEU A 432 11.61 -14.89 -32.58
N LEU A 433 11.45 -14.97 -33.91
CA LEU A 433 10.16 -15.14 -34.55
C LEU A 433 9.83 -16.63 -34.67
N LYS A 434 8.66 -17.03 -34.18
CA LYS A 434 8.08 -18.36 -34.37
C LYS A 434 6.84 -18.22 -35.25
N PRO A 435 6.96 -18.42 -36.58
CA PRO A 435 5.81 -18.42 -37.47
C PRO A 435 4.82 -19.54 -37.11
N SER A 436 3.55 -19.33 -37.43
CA SER A 436 2.53 -20.37 -37.32
C SER A 436 2.78 -21.50 -38.31
N GLN A 437 2.15 -22.66 -38.11
CA GLN A 437 2.34 -23.83 -38.97
C GLN A 437 1.96 -23.59 -40.44
N SER A 438 1.14 -22.57 -40.72
CA SER A 438 0.68 -22.21 -42.05
C SER A 438 1.57 -21.16 -42.73
N ILE A 439 2.69 -20.77 -42.11
CA ILE A 439 3.64 -19.81 -42.66
C ILE A 439 5.03 -20.44 -42.69
N ASN A 440 5.65 -20.39 -43.86
CA ASN A 440 7.05 -20.75 -44.06
C ASN A 440 7.90 -19.48 -44.12
N SER A 441 9.16 -19.56 -43.71
CA SER A 441 10.12 -18.48 -43.95
C SER A 441 10.91 -18.75 -45.22
N GLU A 442 11.09 -17.70 -46.03
CA GLU A 442 11.90 -17.74 -47.24
C GLU A 442 13.40 -17.62 -46.94
N SER A 443 13.75 -17.14 -45.74
CA SER A 443 15.11 -16.87 -45.29
C SER A 443 15.39 -17.50 -43.94
N ALA A 444 16.65 -17.55 -43.52
CA ALA A 444 16.97 -17.90 -42.14
C ALA A 444 16.34 -16.86 -41.20
N ILE A 445 15.57 -17.32 -40.21
CA ILE A 445 15.02 -16.46 -39.17
C ILE A 445 16.13 -16.24 -38.14
N GLU A 446 16.87 -15.15 -38.33
CA GLU A 446 17.92 -14.70 -37.42
C GLU A 446 17.58 -13.33 -36.85
N SER A 447 18.04 -13.08 -35.63
CA SER A 447 17.88 -11.77 -34.99
C SER A 447 18.77 -10.73 -35.68
N GLN A 448 18.15 -9.70 -36.24
CA GLN A 448 18.80 -8.55 -36.87
C GLN A 448 19.14 -7.47 -35.84
N ILE A 449 18.45 -7.46 -34.69
CA ILE A 449 18.66 -6.52 -33.56
C ILE A 449 19.50 -7.13 -32.43
N LYS A 450 20.22 -8.21 -32.70
CA LYS A 450 21.05 -8.90 -31.70
C LYS A 450 22.08 -7.94 -31.06
N ASN A 451 22.16 -7.95 -29.73
CA ASN A 451 23.05 -7.10 -28.92
C ASN A 451 22.86 -5.59 -29.15
N THR A 452 21.62 -5.15 -29.40
CA THR A 452 21.29 -3.73 -29.57
C THR A 452 20.89 -3.11 -28.24
N GLN A 453 21.42 -1.94 -27.92
CA GLN A 453 21.01 -1.15 -26.75
C GLN A 453 19.93 -0.16 -27.17
N LEU A 454 18.85 -0.10 -26.40
CA LEU A 454 17.72 0.79 -26.59
C LEU A 454 17.58 1.75 -25.41
N LYS A 455 17.36 3.02 -25.73
CA LYS A 455 16.96 4.07 -24.79
C LYS A 455 15.49 4.38 -24.92
N LEU A 456 14.97 5.17 -23.98
CA LEU A 456 13.59 5.63 -23.99
C LEU A 456 13.19 6.21 -25.36
N ASP A 457 12.04 5.77 -25.86
CA ASP A 457 11.45 6.15 -27.14
C ASP A 457 12.23 5.77 -28.42
N GLU A 458 13.38 5.10 -28.30
CA GLU A 458 14.05 4.51 -29.46
C GLU A 458 13.25 3.32 -30.00
N VAL A 459 13.24 3.20 -31.33
CA VAL A 459 12.54 2.16 -32.07
C VAL A 459 13.55 1.40 -32.92
N VAL A 460 13.51 0.08 -32.84
CA VAL A 460 14.21 -0.81 -33.75
C VAL A 460 13.22 -1.63 -34.56
N THR A 461 13.55 -1.84 -35.82
CA THR A 461 12.68 -2.51 -36.77
C THR A 461 13.37 -3.75 -37.31
N GLU A 462 12.69 -4.89 -37.23
CA GLU A 462 13.11 -6.14 -37.87
C GLU A 462 12.17 -6.51 -39.02
N GLY A 463 12.72 -6.96 -40.14
CA GLY A 463 11.96 -7.41 -41.30
C GLY A 463 12.18 -8.88 -41.59
N PHE A 464 11.12 -9.69 -41.63
CA PHE A 464 11.20 -11.12 -41.95
C PHE A 464 10.45 -11.43 -43.25
N CYS A 465 11.11 -12.11 -44.20
CA CYS A 465 10.48 -12.56 -45.44
C CYS A 465 9.78 -13.91 -45.21
N LEU A 466 8.46 -13.93 -45.40
CA LEU A 466 7.59 -15.05 -45.07
C LEU A 466 6.69 -15.38 -46.27
N ARG A 467 6.24 -16.63 -46.37
CA ARG A 467 5.30 -17.11 -47.37
C ARG A 467 4.23 -17.96 -46.71
N THR A 468 2.98 -17.72 -47.09
CA THR A 468 1.86 -18.55 -46.62
C THR A 468 1.87 -19.92 -47.32
N GLN A 469 1.47 -20.97 -46.60
CA GLN A 469 1.28 -22.30 -47.17
C GLN A 469 0.02 -22.38 -48.04
N PRO A 470 -0.12 -23.40 -48.92
CA PRO A 470 -1.34 -23.62 -49.69
C PRO A 470 -2.54 -23.88 -48.76
N ILE A 471 -3.60 -23.08 -48.90
CA ILE A 471 -4.81 -23.19 -48.07
C ILE A 471 -5.86 -24.02 -48.80
N GLN A 472 -6.42 -25.05 -48.14
CA GLN A 472 -7.46 -25.92 -48.69
C GLN A 472 -8.88 -25.46 -48.26
N ALA A 473 -9.31 -24.26 -48.65
CA ALA A 473 -10.70 -23.81 -48.54
C ALA A 473 -10.86 -22.42 -49.20
N PRO A 474 -12.04 -22.07 -49.75
CA PRO A 474 -12.26 -20.73 -50.27
C PRO A 474 -12.41 -19.80 -49.07
N ILE A 475 -11.40 -18.95 -48.83
CA ILE A 475 -11.40 -17.88 -47.82
C ILE A 475 -11.19 -18.40 -46.39
N VAL A 476 -9.95 -18.33 -45.89
CA VAL A 476 -9.70 -18.32 -44.45
C VAL A 476 -9.70 -16.86 -44.00
N SER A 477 -10.74 -16.46 -43.28
CA SER A 477 -10.70 -15.25 -42.45
C SER A 477 -9.85 -15.56 -41.22
N ASN A 478 -8.80 -14.77 -41.01
CA ASN A 478 -7.92 -14.74 -39.84
C ASN A 478 -6.86 -15.86 -39.75
N LEU A 479 -5.78 -15.72 -40.53
CA LEU A 479 -4.55 -16.49 -40.35
C LEU A 479 -3.67 -15.85 -39.26
N VAL A 480 -3.42 -16.60 -38.17
CA VAL A 480 -2.47 -16.22 -37.12
C VAL A 480 -1.04 -16.24 -37.69
N VAL A 481 -0.29 -15.14 -37.55
CA VAL A 481 1.09 -15.07 -38.08
C VAL A 481 2.08 -15.85 -37.22
N GLY A 482 1.94 -15.79 -35.89
CA GLY A 482 2.79 -16.50 -34.96
C GLY A 482 3.11 -15.71 -33.69
N GLU A 483 4.27 -16.00 -33.10
CA GLU A 483 4.74 -15.36 -31.88
C GLU A 483 6.11 -14.72 -32.10
N TYR A 484 6.33 -13.56 -31.49
CA TYR A 484 7.61 -12.88 -31.49
C TYR A 484 8.12 -12.76 -30.05
N SER A 485 9.33 -13.30 -29.79
CA SER A 485 9.93 -13.30 -28.46
C SER A 485 11.20 -12.45 -28.45
N LEU A 486 11.28 -11.54 -27.49
CA LEU A 486 12.46 -10.71 -27.22
C LEU A 486 13.19 -11.23 -25.99
N TYR A 487 14.49 -11.44 -26.14
CA TYR A 487 15.41 -11.73 -25.05
C TYR A 487 16.17 -10.45 -24.72
N TRP A 488 16.16 -10.05 -23.45
CA TRP A 488 16.68 -8.75 -23.04
C TRP A 488 17.16 -8.74 -21.60
N LYS A 489 17.95 -7.72 -21.28
CA LYS A 489 18.42 -7.45 -19.92
C LYS A 489 18.56 -5.95 -19.68
N ARG A 490 18.40 -5.56 -18.42
CA ARG A 490 18.65 -4.19 -17.97
C ARG A 490 20.14 -3.88 -18.03
N SER A 491 20.52 -2.78 -18.67
CA SER A 491 21.94 -2.45 -18.87
C SER A 491 22.66 -2.10 -17.57
N SER A 492 21.93 -1.61 -16.55
CA SER A 492 22.49 -1.24 -15.25
C SER A 492 22.83 -2.44 -14.35
N HIS A 493 22.28 -3.63 -14.63
CA HIS A 493 22.46 -4.83 -13.81
C HIS A 493 22.76 -6.05 -14.68
N PRO A 494 24.00 -6.17 -15.19
CA PRO A 494 24.36 -7.25 -16.12
C PRO A 494 24.39 -8.65 -15.50
N ASN A 495 24.36 -8.74 -14.16
CA ASN A 495 24.42 -10.00 -13.41
C ASN A 495 23.05 -10.67 -13.22
N ILE A 496 21.97 -9.99 -13.60
CA ILE A 496 20.61 -10.55 -13.56
C ILE A 496 20.43 -11.46 -14.78
N PRO A 497 19.74 -12.61 -14.63
CA PRO A 497 19.45 -13.49 -15.76
C PRO A 497 18.71 -12.75 -16.89
N GLU A 498 18.94 -13.24 -18.11
CA GLU A 498 18.23 -12.78 -19.29
C GLU A 498 16.72 -13.06 -19.17
N LEU A 499 15.92 -12.10 -19.61
CA LEU A 499 14.47 -12.15 -19.57
C LEU A 499 13.92 -12.40 -20.97
N CYS A 500 12.78 -13.06 -21.05
CA CYS A 500 12.06 -13.29 -22.30
C CYS A 500 10.65 -12.69 -22.21
N THR A 501 10.32 -11.80 -23.14
CA THR A 501 8.97 -11.26 -23.33
C THR A 501 8.42 -11.71 -24.68
N THR A 502 7.29 -12.41 -24.68
CA THR A 502 6.67 -12.96 -25.88
C THR A 502 5.40 -12.19 -26.23
N PHE A 503 5.25 -11.85 -27.51
CA PHE A 503 4.16 -11.10 -28.09
C PHE A 503 3.45 -11.95 -29.13
N SER A 504 2.12 -11.97 -29.09
CA SER A 504 1.30 -12.62 -30.11
C SER A 504 1.14 -11.67 -31.30
N LEU A 505 1.40 -12.16 -32.51
CA LEU A 505 1.20 -11.42 -33.75
C LEU A 505 -0.25 -11.60 -34.20
N ALA A 506 -0.86 -10.53 -34.71
CA ALA A 506 -2.28 -10.52 -35.07
C ALA A 506 -2.59 -11.37 -36.32
N ASP A 507 -3.89 -11.57 -36.51
CA ASP A 507 -4.43 -12.35 -37.61
C ASP A 507 -4.64 -11.49 -38.85
N PHE A 508 -4.30 -12.04 -40.01
CA PHE A 508 -4.53 -11.38 -41.30
C PHE A 508 -5.51 -12.18 -42.16
N ASN A 509 -6.28 -11.47 -42.98
CA ASN A 509 -7.10 -12.11 -44.01
C ASN A 509 -6.21 -12.62 -45.14
N VAL A 510 -6.45 -13.85 -45.59
CA VAL A 510 -5.69 -14.44 -46.70
C VAL A 510 -6.59 -14.65 -47.91
N GLU A 511 -6.21 -14.03 -49.02
CA GLU A 511 -6.89 -14.13 -50.30
C GLU A 511 -6.16 -15.11 -51.22
N GLN A 512 -6.92 -15.96 -51.92
CA GLN A 512 -6.33 -16.87 -52.90
C GLN A 512 -6.38 -16.22 -54.29
N GLN A 513 -5.21 -15.86 -54.83
CA GLN A 513 -5.10 -15.41 -56.21
C GLN A 513 -4.98 -16.61 -57.16
N PRO A 514 -5.69 -16.61 -58.31
CA PRO A 514 -5.64 -17.71 -59.26
C PRO A 514 -4.28 -17.84 -59.95
N ILE A 515 -3.56 -16.74 -60.08
CA ILE A 515 -2.28 -16.63 -60.77
C ILE A 515 -1.36 -15.76 -59.93
N TYR A 516 -0.10 -16.17 -59.80
CA TYR A 516 0.98 -15.36 -59.23
C TYR A 516 2.16 -15.33 -60.21
N ILE A 517 2.89 -14.23 -60.27
CA ILE A 517 4.06 -14.09 -61.15
C ILE A 517 5.25 -13.63 -60.34
N GLU A 518 6.32 -14.40 -60.44
CA GLU A 518 7.60 -14.10 -59.82
C GLU A 518 8.57 -13.61 -60.90
N ALA A 519 9.13 -12.41 -60.72
CA ALA A 519 10.22 -11.92 -61.55
C ALA A 519 11.57 -12.30 -60.95
N ASN A 520 12.31 -13.14 -61.65
CA ASN A 520 13.69 -13.46 -61.34
C ASN A 520 14.61 -12.59 -62.20
N LEU A 521 15.10 -11.53 -61.58
CA LEU A 521 16.00 -10.55 -62.19
C LEU A 521 17.37 -10.59 -61.47
N PRO A 522 18.48 -10.31 -62.18
CA PRO A 522 19.78 -10.18 -61.54
C PRO A 522 19.83 -8.98 -60.58
N ASN A 523 20.48 -9.14 -59.43
CA ASN A 523 20.64 -8.08 -58.44
C ASN A 523 21.46 -6.87 -58.95
N LEU A 524 22.37 -7.11 -59.91
CA LEU A 524 23.23 -6.08 -60.49
C LEU A 524 23.38 -6.32 -61.98
N VAL A 525 23.14 -5.29 -62.79
CA VAL A 525 23.30 -5.35 -64.24
C VAL A 525 24.28 -4.28 -64.68
N ALA A 526 25.18 -4.58 -65.60
CA ALA A 526 26.11 -3.60 -66.17
C ALA A 526 25.60 -3.07 -67.52
N ILE A 527 25.88 -1.80 -67.79
CA ILE A 527 25.56 -1.16 -69.08
C ILE A 527 26.11 -1.98 -70.27
N GLN A 528 25.32 -2.09 -71.34
CA GLN A 528 25.64 -2.85 -72.57
C GLN A 528 25.91 -4.36 -72.39
N LYS A 529 25.77 -4.92 -71.19
CA LYS A 529 25.85 -6.37 -71.00
C LYS A 529 24.45 -6.99 -71.06
N PRO A 530 24.22 -8.01 -71.92
CA PRO A 530 22.96 -8.73 -71.91
C PRO A 530 22.77 -9.45 -70.58
N PHE A 531 21.53 -9.42 -70.07
CA PHE A 531 21.12 -10.19 -68.91
C PHE A 531 19.79 -10.88 -69.17
N GLN A 532 19.54 -11.96 -68.44
CA GLN A 532 18.31 -12.74 -68.56
C GLN A 532 17.29 -12.24 -67.53
N ALA A 533 16.12 -11.81 -68.00
CA ALA A 533 14.96 -11.53 -67.18
C ALA A 533 13.99 -12.71 -67.31
N SER A 534 13.81 -13.46 -66.23
CA SER A 534 12.97 -14.66 -66.19
C SER A 534 11.72 -14.38 -65.38
N TYR A 535 10.55 -14.66 -65.95
CA TYR A 535 9.26 -14.54 -65.29
C TYR A 535 8.68 -15.93 -65.10
N ARG A 536 8.43 -16.31 -63.85
CA ARG A 536 7.81 -17.58 -63.49
C ARG A 536 6.33 -17.34 -63.24
N ILE A 537 5.48 -17.97 -64.03
CA ILE A 537 4.03 -17.85 -63.92
C ILE A 537 3.51 -19.07 -63.17
N HIS A 538 2.94 -18.83 -62.00
CA HIS A 538 2.33 -19.85 -61.15
C HIS A 538 0.83 -19.91 -61.39
N ASN A 539 0.32 -21.12 -61.64
CA ASN A 539 -1.10 -21.39 -61.74
C ASN A 539 -1.58 -22.09 -60.47
N HIS A 540 -2.33 -21.39 -59.63
CA HIS A 540 -2.87 -21.92 -58.37
C HIS A 540 -4.24 -22.59 -58.53
N THR A 541 -4.79 -22.61 -59.76
CA THR A 541 -6.08 -23.22 -60.04
C THR A 541 -5.95 -24.72 -60.37
N SER A 542 -7.09 -25.40 -60.38
CA SER A 542 -7.22 -26.81 -60.76
C SER A 542 -7.32 -27.04 -62.28
N SER A 543 -7.31 -25.99 -63.10
CA SER A 543 -7.40 -26.06 -64.57
C SER A 543 -6.10 -25.64 -65.25
N VAL A 544 -5.79 -26.25 -66.39
CA VAL A 544 -4.67 -25.82 -67.25
C VAL A 544 -5.02 -24.48 -67.87
N HIS A 545 -4.09 -23.53 -67.82
CA HIS A 545 -4.26 -22.23 -68.45
C HIS A 545 -3.21 -22.00 -69.54
N GLU A 546 -3.64 -21.43 -70.66
CA GLU A 546 -2.76 -21.05 -71.77
C GLU A 546 -2.71 -19.52 -71.85
N TYR A 547 -1.53 -18.98 -71.61
CA TYR A 547 -1.29 -17.53 -71.59
C TYR A 547 -0.45 -17.11 -72.78
N LYS A 548 -0.85 -16.01 -73.40
CA LYS A 548 -0.01 -15.25 -74.33
C LYS A 548 0.66 -14.13 -73.55
N VAL A 549 1.96 -14.27 -73.37
CA VAL A 549 2.85 -13.34 -72.67
C VAL A 549 3.43 -12.37 -73.69
N HIS A 550 3.27 -11.07 -73.47
CA HIS A 550 3.84 -10.02 -74.30
C HIS A 550 4.72 -9.13 -73.43
N LEU A 551 6.01 -9.06 -73.75
CA LEU A 551 6.93 -8.08 -73.18
C LEU A 551 6.91 -6.80 -74.03
N GLU A 552 6.15 -5.81 -73.57
CA GLU A 552 5.94 -4.54 -74.26
C GLU A 552 7.09 -3.57 -73.98
N GLN A 553 7.71 -3.10 -75.06
CA GLN A 553 8.77 -2.09 -75.01
C GLN A 553 8.19 -0.72 -74.62
N ILE A 554 8.65 -0.15 -73.50
CA ILE A 554 8.18 1.16 -73.03
C ILE A 554 9.03 2.31 -73.59
N ASN A 555 10.35 2.14 -73.61
CA ASN A 555 11.31 3.15 -74.03
C ASN A 555 12.53 2.50 -74.73
N LEU A 556 13.45 3.28 -75.29
CA LEU A 556 14.66 2.75 -75.95
C LEU A 556 15.84 2.49 -74.98
N VAL A 557 15.61 2.64 -73.67
CA VAL A 557 16.65 2.54 -72.64
C VAL A 557 17.02 1.08 -72.32
N MET A 558 16.12 0.14 -72.62
CA MET A 558 16.37 -1.28 -72.44
C MET A 558 15.99 -2.07 -73.69
N ALA A 559 16.95 -2.51 -74.47
CA ALA A 559 16.68 -3.27 -75.70
C ALA A 559 16.29 -4.72 -75.37
N ILE A 560 15.25 -5.22 -76.03
CA ILE A 560 14.83 -6.64 -75.97
C ILE A 560 15.46 -7.40 -77.15
N SER A 561 16.07 -8.55 -76.86
CA SER A 561 16.57 -9.46 -77.88
C SER A 561 15.65 -10.67 -78.03
N GLY A 562 15.16 -10.91 -79.25
CA GLY A 562 14.31 -12.07 -79.59
C GLY A 562 12.83 -11.74 -79.73
N ALA A 563 11.98 -12.77 -79.64
CA ALA A 563 10.53 -12.61 -79.75
C ALA A 563 9.96 -11.93 -78.49
N THR A 564 9.20 -10.85 -78.68
CA THR A 564 8.53 -10.12 -77.59
C THR A 564 7.22 -10.78 -77.16
N VAL A 565 6.70 -11.72 -77.95
CA VAL A 565 5.42 -12.41 -77.69
C VAL A 565 5.64 -13.91 -77.71
N THR A 566 5.25 -14.59 -76.63
CA THR A 566 5.38 -16.04 -76.46
C THR A 566 4.10 -16.62 -75.85
N SER A 567 3.66 -17.79 -76.31
CA SER A 567 2.57 -18.56 -75.69
C SER A 567 3.15 -19.59 -74.71
N VAL A 568 2.61 -19.65 -73.49
CA VAL A 568 3.02 -20.61 -72.47
C VAL A 568 1.80 -21.34 -71.91
N LEU A 569 1.92 -22.66 -71.78
CA LEU A 569 0.92 -23.51 -71.15
C LEU A 569 1.33 -23.75 -69.70
N VAL A 570 0.50 -23.37 -68.74
CA VAL A 570 0.77 -23.53 -67.31
C VAL A 570 -0.20 -24.57 -66.72
N PRO A 571 0.26 -25.79 -66.41
CA PRO A 571 -0.57 -26.83 -65.80
C PRO A 571 -1.13 -26.44 -64.41
N PRO A 572 -2.17 -27.13 -63.91
CA PRO A 572 -2.75 -26.89 -62.59
C PRO A 572 -1.72 -27.04 -61.48
N HIS A 573 -1.77 -26.17 -60.48
CA HIS A 573 -0.88 -26.18 -59.31
C HIS A 573 0.62 -26.28 -59.67
N SER A 574 1.01 -25.73 -60.82
CA SER A 574 2.37 -25.79 -61.34
C SER A 574 2.82 -24.42 -61.83
N SER A 575 4.09 -24.33 -62.24
CA SER A 575 4.65 -23.10 -62.78
C SER A 575 5.34 -23.32 -64.12
N SER A 576 5.48 -22.26 -64.89
CA SER A 576 6.25 -22.27 -66.13
C SER A 576 7.05 -20.98 -66.27
N ASP A 577 8.29 -21.11 -66.72
CA ASP A 577 9.24 -20.01 -66.83
C ASP A 577 9.25 -19.45 -68.26
N VAL A 578 9.21 -18.12 -68.38
CA VAL A 578 9.38 -17.38 -69.63
C VAL A 578 10.55 -16.42 -69.47
N SER A 579 11.57 -16.56 -70.32
CA SER A 579 12.82 -15.78 -70.20
C SER A 579 13.03 -14.87 -71.41
N TYR A 580 13.48 -13.65 -71.15
CA TYR A 580 13.86 -12.67 -72.16
C TYR A 580 15.30 -12.20 -71.94
N THR A 581 16.02 -11.94 -73.02
CA THR A 581 17.36 -11.34 -72.95
C THR A 581 17.24 -9.84 -73.13
N LEU A 582 17.65 -9.08 -72.13
CA LEU A 582 17.56 -7.62 -72.08
C LEU A 582 18.96 -7.00 -72.09
N VAL A 583 19.12 -5.87 -72.79
CA VAL A 583 20.38 -5.13 -72.85
C VAL A 583 20.12 -3.67 -72.44
N PRO A 584 20.66 -3.19 -71.30
CA PRO A 584 20.49 -1.81 -70.90
C PRO A 584 21.43 -0.88 -71.68
N THR A 585 20.90 0.25 -72.15
CA THR A 585 21.65 1.25 -72.92
C THR A 585 22.06 2.47 -72.09
N LEU A 586 21.47 2.65 -70.89
CA LEU A 586 21.84 3.69 -69.92
C LEU A 586 22.18 3.08 -68.55
N CYS A 587 22.90 3.84 -67.74
CA CYS A 587 23.17 3.54 -66.33
C CYS A 587 22.19 4.26 -65.38
N GLY A 588 22.08 3.78 -64.15
CA GLY A 588 21.16 4.28 -63.12
C GLY A 588 19.94 3.37 -62.95
N PHE A 589 18.86 3.89 -62.33
CA PHE A 589 17.59 3.18 -62.24
C PHE A 589 16.88 3.21 -63.59
N VAL A 590 16.96 2.11 -64.33
CA VAL A 590 16.41 1.97 -65.68
C VAL A 590 15.09 1.22 -65.62
N GLN A 591 14.08 1.76 -66.31
CA GLN A 591 12.76 1.12 -66.41
C GLN A 591 12.83 -0.18 -67.22
N LEU A 592 12.24 -1.24 -66.67
CA LEU A 592 12.08 -2.54 -67.32
C LEU A 592 10.91 -2.49 -68.34
N PRO A 593 10.97 -3.27 -69.43
CA PRO A 593 9.82 -3.49 -70.30
C PRO A 593 8.62 -4.05 -69.52
N ARG A 594 7.40 -3.72 -69.97
CA ARG A 594 6.17 -4.08 -69.26
C ARG A 594 5.70 -5.48 -69.68
N LEU A 595 5.49 -6.37 -68.72
CA LEU A 595 4.89 -7.68 -68.97
C LEU A 595 3.36 -7.54 -69.06
N LYS A 596 2.77 -7.99 -70.16
CA LYS A 596 1.31 -8.10 -70.37
C LYS A 596 0.91 -9.55 -70.56
N LEU A 597 -0.19 -9.96 -69.92
CA LEU A 597 -0.65 -11.34 -69.93
C LEU A 597 -2.09 -11.41 -70.42
N SER A 598 -2.27 -12.12 -71.53
CA SER A 598 -3.60 -12.35 -72.11
C SER A 598 -3.94 -13.83 -72.09
N MET A 599 -5.05 -14.21 -71.48
CA MET A 599 -5.56 -15.57 -71.56
C MET A 599 -6.13 -15.84 -72.95
N ILE A 600 -5.73 -16.96 -73.56
CA ILE A 600 -6.22 -17.33 -74.89
C ILE A 600 -7.69 -17.79 -74.84
N ARG A 601 -8.20 -18.14 -73.65
CA ARG A 601 -9.61 -18.44 -73.38
C ARG A 601 -10.12 -17.56 -72.22
N PRO A 602 -10.97 -16.56 -72.47
CA PRO A 602 -11.33 -15.59 -71.45
C PRO A 602 -12.29 -16.20 -70.41
N GLN A 603 -11.85 -16.21 -69.15
CA GLN A 603 -12.73 -16.03 -68.00
C GLN A 603 -12.44 -14.62 -67.47
N GLN A 604 -13.48 -13.81 -67.27
CA GLN A 604 -13.37 -12.41 -66.86
C GLN A 604 -12.58 -12.30 -65.55
N ASN A 605 -11.32 -11.88 -65.63
CA ASN A 605 -10.54 -11.38 -64.50
C ASN A 605 -9.50 -10.39 -65.06
N ASP A 606 -9.42 -9.19 -64.47
CA ASP A 606 -8.40 -8.18 -64.80
C ASP A 606 -7.04 -8.62 -64.24
N ILE A 607 -6.38 -9.53 -64.97
CA ILE A 607 -5.06 -10.08 -64.62
C ILE A 607 -3.98 -8.99 -64.67
N ASP A 608 -4.11 -8.02 -65.59
CA ASP A 608 -3.10 -6.98 -65.82
C ASP A 608 -2.93 -6.01 -64.63
N GLU A 609 -4.01 -5.69 -63.88
CA GLU A 609 -3.91 -4.78 -62.72
C GLU A 609 -3.15 -5.41 -61.54
N SER A 610 -3.29 -6.73 -61.36
CA SER A 610 -2.58 -7.45 -60.31
C SER A 610 -1.09 -7.60 -60.60
N ILE A 611 -0.72 -7.69 -61.89
CA ILE A 611 0.67 -7.81 -62.36
C ILE A 611 1.43 -6.49 -62.20
N GLU A 612 0.79 -5.36 -62.52
CA GLU A 612 1.41 -4.04 -62.36
C GLU A 612 1.83 -3.75 -60.90
N LYS A 613 1.12 -4.33 -59.92
CA LYS A 613 1.38 -4.11 -58.49
C LYS A 613 2.46 -5.05 -57.93
N THR A 614 2.72 -6.20 -58.54
CA THR A 614 3.63 -7.23 -57.98
C THR A 614 5.00 -7.28 -58.64
N LEU A 615 5.13 -6.82 -59.89
CA LEU A 615 6.39 -6.91 -60.62
C LEU A 615 7.25 -5.65 -60.47
N PRO A 616 8.58 -5.79 -60.37
CA PRO A 616 9.48 -4.65 -60.36
C PRO A 616 9.42 -3.90 -61.69
N THR A 617 9.33 -2.56 -61.60
CA THR A 617 9.24 -1.68 -62.78
C THR A 617 10.60 -1.14 -63.23
N HIS A 618 11.61 -1.18 -62.36
CA HIS A 618 12.94 -0.65 -62.61
C HIS A 618 14.02 -1.61 -62.11
N ILE A 619 15.20 -1.54 -62.73
CA ILE A 619 16.41 -2.25 -62.32
C ILE A 619 17.59 -1.29 -62.29
N PHE A 620 18.50 -1.48 -61.33
CA PHE A 620 19.68 -0.63 -61.23
C PHE A 620 20.80 -1.13 -62.15
N VAL A 621 21.25 -0.25 -63.05
CA VAL A 621 22.30 -0.54 -64.03
C VAL A 621 23.58 0.22 -63.67
N VAL A 622 24.66 -0.52 -63.40
CA VAL A 622 25.98 0.07 -63.10
C VAL A 622 26.74 0.46 -64.37
N PRO A 623 27.57 1.52 -64.29
CA PRO A 623 28.51 1.83 -65.37
C PRO A 623 29.49 0.68 -65.57
N MET A 624 29.99 0.53 -66.80
CA MET A 624 30.99 -0.47 -67.11
C MET A 624 32.29 -0.10 -66.39
N ALA A 625 32.70 -0.90 -65.40
CA ALA A 625 34.03 -0.76 -64.84
C ALA A 625 35.05 -0.99 -65.97
N LYS A 626 35.91 -0.01 -66.26
CA LYS A 626 37.13 -0.27 -67.02
C LYS A 626 37.91 -1.29 -66.20
N SER A 627 38.20 -2.44 -66.79
CA SER A 627 39.08 -3.45 -66.22
C SER A 627 40.41 -2.80 -65.86
N ILE A 628 40.62 -2.47 -64.59
CA ILE A 628 41.95 -2.30 -64.04
C ILE A 628 42.42 -3.73 -63.79
N GLU A 629 43.36 -4.20 -64.61
CA GLU A 629 44.10 -5.42 -64.33
C GLU A 629 44.75 -5.27 -62.95
N ILE A 630 44.23 -5.99 -61.96
CA ILE A 630 44.91 -6.17 -60.69
C ILE A 630 45.87 -7.34 -60.91
N PRO A 631 47.20 -7.14 -60.77
CA PRO A 631 48.14 -8.23 -60.92
C PRO A 631 47.90 -9.25 -59.80
N LEU A 632 47.68 -10.50 -60.19
CA LEU A 632 47.68 -11.65 -59.29
C LEU A 632 49.07 -11.76 -58.65
N THR A 633 49.19 -11.38 -57.38
CA THR A 633 50.33 -11.77 -56.56
C THR A 633 50.12 -13.21 -56.08
N THR A 634 51.10 -14.04 -56.45
CA THR A 634 51.37 -15.44 -56.10
C THR A 634 51.24 -15.77 -54.63
#